data_AF-A0AAN9YR29-F1
#
_entry.id   AF-A0AAN9YR29-F1
#
_cell.length_a   1.000
_cell.length_b   1.000
_cell.length_c   1.000
_cell.angle_alpha   90.00
_cell.angle_beta   90.00
_cell.angle_gamma   90.00
#
_symmetry.space_group_name_H-M   'P 1'
#
loop_
_entity.id
_entity.type
_entity.pdbx_description
1 polymer ?
#
loop_
_entity_poly.entity_id
_entity_poly.type
_entity_poly.pdbx_seq_one_letter_code
_entity_poly.pdbx_strand_id
1 'polypeptide(L)'
;MYQALCTAIQVGLVNVLKRWGIRPSATVGHSSGEIAAAYAAGLLTQPEAILVAYLRGFAVARLQNRGSMLAAGTNVKAARHLIQQRGLDGDVCVACDNAPESVTLSGSPDGIEALSLEFQRKKLFCRKLETGGKAYHSYMMKEIGPYYEKLITPYLNHEKNPVQSSLDLPTQMFSSMSRNGEDLICLTRDTNMARYWRDNLENPVQFNGAIGNLAGSGDYHLIEIGPHHAMKGPIQKILASVGSNKRSFPYSPSLIRNEDSNVTMKKLAGMLFCHGHKLDWMEINSLAGGSALRPRHDLPPYPWDYPTGILWHEPRASVELRNRKYVRHELLGSQQLAGNGIDWSWRNILRLDEVPWLRDHKVEGQIVFPAAGYLAMSIEAISQLKGFNG
;
A
#
# COMPACT_ATOMS: atom_id res chain seq x y z
N MET A 1 -20.78 8.25 -23.22
CA MET A 1 -19.59 9.04 -22.83
C MET A 1 -19.06 8.66 -21.44
N TYR A 2 -19.92 8.55 -20.41
CA TYR A 2 -19.50 8.27 -19.03
C TYR A 2 -18.61 7.03 -18.82
N GLN A 3 -18.91 5.89 -19.45
CA GLN A 3 -18.12 4.66 -19.27
C GLN A 3 -16.67 4.82 -19.76
N ALA A 4 -16.48 5.36 -20.95
CA ALA A 4 -15.14 5.59 -21.52
C ALA A 4 -14.31 6.56 -20.67
N LEU A 5 -14.93 7.63 -20.15
CA LEU A 5 -14.25 8.59 -19.26
C LEU A 5 -13.83 7.94 -17.94
N CYS A 6 -14.70 7.15 -17.32
CA CYS A 6 -14.37 6.42 -16.10
C CYS A 6 -13.20 5.46 -16.34
N THR A 7 -13.25 4.67 -17.40
CA THR A 7 -12.16 3.75 -17.77
C THR A 7 -10.87 4.51 -18.07
N ALA A 8 -10.91 5.65 -18.77
CA ALA A 8 -9.73 6.46 -19.05
C ALA A 8 -9.05 6.96 -17.77
N ILE A 9 -9.84 7.45 -16.80
CA ILE A 9 -9.33 7.85 -15.49
C ILE A 9 -8.69 6.65 -14.78
N GLN A 10 -9.38 5.51 -14.74
CA GLN A 10 -8.87 4.30 -14.06
C GLN A 10 -7.57 3.79 -14.69
N VAL A 11 -7.49 3.73 -16.02
CA VAL A 11 -6.26 3.38 -16.76
C VAL A 11 -5.14 4.38 -16.45
N GLY A 12 -5.43 5.68 -16.42
CA GLY A 12 -4.46 6.70 -16.03
C GLY A 12 -3.94 6.50 -14.61
N LEU A 13 -4.80 6.21 -13.65
CA LEU A 13 -4.43 5.93 -12.26
C LEU A 13 -3.54 4.68 -12.14
N VAL A 14 -3.88 3.60 -12.85
CA VAL A 14 -3.06 2.38 -12.93
C VAL A 14 -1.66 2.71 -13.47
N ASN A 15 -1.57 3.54 -14.52
CA ASN A 15 -0.30 3.96 -15.08
C ASN A 15 0.54 4.81 -14.11
N VAL A 16 -0.09 5.72 -13.36
CA VAL A 16 0.59 6.50 -12.33
C VAL A 16 1.15 5.58 -11.24
N LEU A 17 0.35 4.66 -10.72
CA LEU A 17 0.80 3.69 -9.71
C LEU A 17 1.96 2.83 -10.22
N LYS A 18 1.88 2.37 -11.48
CA LYS A 18 2.95 1.61 -12.11
C LYS A 18 4.26 2.40 -12.18
N ARG A 19 4.20 3.69 -12.53
CA ARG A 19 5.37 4.58 -12.51
C ARG A 19 5.92 4.78 -11.10
N TRP A 20 5.05 4.80 -10.10
CA TRP A 20 5.46 4.86 -8.68
C TRP A 20 6.04 3.54 -8.16
N GLY A 21 6.21 2.52 -9.01
CA GLY A 21 6.72 1.21 -8.62
C GLY A 21 5.66 0.27 -8.02
N ILE A 22 4.40 0.67 -8.00
CA ILE A 22 3.29 -0.13 -7.45
C ILE A 22 2.63 -0.94 -8.58
N ARG A 23 2.65 -2.26 -8.43
CA ARG A 23 2.03 -3.20 -9.37
C ARG A 23 1.00 -4.07 -8.62
N PRO A 24 -0.17 -4.35 -9.22
CA PRO A 24 -1.14 -5.23 -8.60
C PRO A 24 -0.61 -6.68 -8.57
N SER A 25 -0.84 -7.39 -7.48
CA SER A 25 -0.69 -8.86 -7.43
C SER A 25 -1.98 -9.58 -7.84
N ALA A 26 -3.12 -8.93 -7.63
CA ALA A 26 -4.43 -9.38 -8.04
C ALA A 26 -5.33 -8.18 -8.38
N THR A 27 -6.33 -8.40 -9.23
CA THR A 27 -7.31 -7.36 -9.59
C THR A 27 -8.72 -7.91 -9.51
N VAL A 28 -9.65 -7.09 -9.03
CA VAL A 28 -11.10 -7.34 -9.05
C VAL A 28 -11.77 -6.10 -9.63
N GLY A 29 -12.72 -6.29 -10.54
CA GLY A 29 -13.55 -5.19 -11.04
C GLY A 29 -14.99 -5.32 -10.60
N HIS A 30 -15.74 -4.23 -10.69
CA HIS A 30 -17.18 -4.21 -10.53
C HIS A 30 -17.80 -3.72 -11.84
N SER A 31 -18.62 -4.55 -12.50
CA SER A 31 -19.27 -4.19 -13.76
C SER A 31 -18.26 -3.65 -14.80
N SER A 32 -18.44 -2.41 -15.30
CA SER A 32 -17.53 -1.77 -16.26
C SER A 32 -16.13 -1.49 -15.68
N GLY A 33 -15.98 -1.47 -14.36
CA GLY A 33 -14.68 -1.38 -13.69
C GLY A 33 -13.78 -2.59 -13.98
N GLU A 34 -14.36 -3.73 -14.40
CA GLU A 34 -13.56 -4.87 -14.88
C GLU A 34 -12.71 -4.54 -16.10
N ILE A 35 -13.09 -3.57 -16.92
CA ILE A 35 -12.30 -3.17 -18.10
C ILE A 35 -10.93 -2.62 -17.64
N ALA A 36 -10.92 -1.79 -16.60
CA ALA A 36 -9.68 -1.27 -16.02
C ALA A 36 -8.93 -2.34 -15.20
N ALA A 37 -9.64 -3.26 -14.55
CA ALA A 37 -9.03 -4.41 -13.87
C ALA A 37 -8.31 -5.34 -14.86
N ALA A 38 -8.93 -5.64 -16.00
CA ALA A 38 -8.34 -6.44 -17.08
C ALA A 38 -7.12 -5.76 -17.69
N TYR A 39 -7.17 -4.43 -17.87
CA TYR A 39 -6.00 -3.65 -18.26
C TYR A 39 -4.87 -3.76 -17.22
N ALA A 40 -5.18 -3.55 -15.94
CA ALA A 40 -4.20 -3.65 -14.85
C ALA A 40 -3.60 -5.05 -14.71
N ALA A 41 -4.37 -6.09 -15.05
CA ALA A 41 -3.91 -7.47 -15.10
C ALA A 41 -3.10 -7.83 -16.37
N GLY A 42 -3.01 -6.93 -17.34
CA GLY A 42 -2.34 -7.18 -18.62
C GLY A 42 -3.12 -8.12 -19.55
N LEU A 43 -4.45 -8.19 -19.39
CA LEU A 43 -5.36 -8.91 -20.30
C LEU A 43 -5.88 -8.02 -21.43
N LEU A 44 -5.83 -6.70 -21.25
CA LEU A 44 -6.11 -5.71 -22.27
C LEU A 44 -4.93 -4.75 -22.41
N THR A 45 -4.67 -4.28 -23.62
CA THR A 45 -3.85 -3.09 -23.85
C THR A 45 -4.64 -1.82 -23.49
N GLN A 46 -3.93 -0.70 -23.33
CA GLN A 46 -4.57 0.60 -23.06
C GLN A 46 -5.57 1.00 -24.16
N PRO A 47 -5.23 0.92 -25.47
CA PRO A 47 -6.20 1.21 -26.54
C PRO A 47 -7.42 0.28 -26.52
N GLU A 48 -7.22 -1.02 -26.28
CA GLU A 48 -8.31 -1.99 -26.18
C GLU A 48 -9.26 -1.66 -25.03
N ALA A 49 -8.74 -1.33 -23.84
CA ALA A 49 -9.56 -0.94 -22.69
C ALA A 49 -10.46 0.26 -23.00
N ILE A 50 -9.92 1.28 -23.67
CA ILE A 50 -10.72 2.47 -24.08
C ILE A 50 -11.75 2.09 -25.14
N LEU A 51 -11.37 1.29 -26.15
CA LEU A 51 -12.28 0.84 -27.20
C LEU A 51 -13.44 0.01 -26.65
N VAL A 52 -13.14 -0.95 -25.78
CA VAL A 52 -14.15 -1.80 -25.11
C VAL A 52 -15.14 -0.95 -24.34
N ALA A 53 -14.67 0.03 -23.56
CA ALA A 53 -15.53 0.93 -22.78
C ALA A 53 -16.35 1.88 -23.67
N TYR A 54 -15.74 2.43 -24.72
CA TYR A 54 -16.42 3.32 -25.66
C TYR A 54 -17.51 2.58 -26.44
N LEU A 55 -17.18 1.44 -27.04
CA LEU A 55 -18.10 0.64 -27.84
C LEU A 55 -19.21 0.04 -26.99
N ARG A 56 -18.97 -0.26 -25.70
CA ARG A 56 -20.02 -0.68 -24.75
C ARG A 56 -21.07 0.41 -24.58
N GLY A 57 -20.62 1.64 -24.28
CA GLY A 57 -21.51 2.79 -24.16
C GLY A 57 -22.23 3.11 -25.47
N PHE A 58 -21.54 3.02 -26.60
CA PHE A 58 -22.08 3.25 -27.94
C PHE A 58 -23.14 2.23 -28.35
N ALA A 59 -22.93 0.95 -28.05
CA ALA A 59 -23.90 -0.10 -28.29
C ALA A 59 -25.15 0.14 -27.42
N VAL A 60 -24.98 0.27 -26.11
CA VAL A 60 -26.08 0.45 -25.14
C VAL A 60 -26.90 1.72 -25.40
N ALA A 61 -26.28 2.77 -25.95
CA ALA A 61 -26.99 3.99 -26.35
C ALA A 61 -28.06 3.74 -27.45
N ARG A 62 -27.94 2.67 -28.24
CA ARG A 62 -28.91 2.31 -29.28
C ARG A 62 -30.17 1.61 -28.75
N LEU A 63 -30.15 1.12 -27.51
CA LEU A 63 -31.33 0.51 -26.90
C LEU A 63 -32.45 1.54 -26.82
N GLN A 64 -33.60 1.21 -27.42
CA GLN A 64 -34.79 2.07 -27.39
C GLN A 64 -35.56 1.92 -26.08
N ASN A 65 -35.58 0.71 -25.54
CA ASN A 65 -36.26 0.40 -24.29
C ASN A 65 -35.58 1.13 -23.11
N ARG A 66 -36.42 1.76 -22.27
CA ARG A 66 -35.97 2.40 -21.03
C ARG A 66 -35.96 1.39 -19.90
N GLY A 67 -34.88 1.38 -19.14
CA GLY A 67 -34.72 0.58 -17.93
C GLY A 67 -34.36 1.44 -16.73
N SER A 68 -34.29 0.82 -15.56
CA SER A 68 -33.92 1.47 -14.30
C SER A 68 -33.11 0.51 -13.43
N MET A 69 -32.33 1.08 -12.51
CA MET A 69 -31.59 0.31 -11.51
C MET A 69 -31.78 0.89 -10.12
N LEU A 70 -31.81 0.02 -9.11
CA LEU A 70 -32.04 0.36 -7.71
C LEU A 70 -31.00 -0.33 -6.82
N ALA A 71 -30.19 0.45 -6.10
CA ALA A 71 -29.41 -0.09 -5.01
C ALA A 71 -30.33 -0.35 -3.82
N ALA A 72 -30.31 -1.57 -3.26
CA ALA A 72 -31.20 -2.01 -2.20
C ALA A 72 -30.43 -2.69 -1.05
N GLY A 73 -30.80 -2.36 0.18
CA GLY A 73 -30.23 -2.92 1.40
C GLY A 73 -30.90 -4.25 1.76
N THR A 74 -30.55 -5.30 1.03
CA THR A 74 -31.02 -6.67 1.26
C THR A 74 -30.02 -7.67 0.70
N ASN A 75 -30.14 -8.94 1.06
CA ASN A 75 -29.41 -10.04 0.43
C ASN A 75 -30.10 -10.54 -0.85
N VAL A 76 -29.35 -11.29 -1.67
CA VAL A 76 -29.80 -11.86 -2.95
C VAL A 76 -31.03 -12.74 -2.81
N LYS A 77 -31.09 -13.61 -1.79
CA LYS A 77 -32.21 -14.55 -1.59
C LYS A 77 -33.52 -13.81 -1.30
N ALA A 78 -33.47 -12.84 -0.40
CA ALA A 78 -34.62 -12.01 -0.05
C ALA A 78 -35.07 -11.11 -1.22
N ALA A 79 -34.13 -10.59 -2.01
CA ALA A 79 -34.45 -9.83 -3.21
C ALA A 79 -35.18 -10.68 -4.26
N ARG A 80 -34.66 -11.88 -4.57
CA ARG A 80 -35.30 -12.82 -5.51
C ARG A 80 -36.70 -13.22 -5.03
N HIS A 81 -36.84 -13.54 -3.74
CA HIS A 81 -38.14 -13.87 -3.17
C HIS A 81 -39.14 -12.72 -3.31
N LEU A 82 -38.71 -11.48 -3.08
CA LEU A 82 -39.58 -10.31 -3.22
C LEU A 82 -40.01 -10.06 -4.67
N ILE A 83 -39.09 -10.23 -5.63
CA ILE A 83 -39.38 -10.12 -7.06
C ILE A 83 -40.46 -11.15 -7.44
N GLN A 84 -40.28 -12.40 -7.03
CA GLN A 84 -41.22 -13.48 -7.31
C GLN A 84 -42.58 -13.26 -6.64
N GLN A 85 -42.58 -12.85 -5.37
CA GLN A 85 -43.81 -12.55 -4.62
C GLN A 85 -44.63 -11.44 -5.29
N ARG A 86 -43.97 -10.49 -5.97
CA ARG A 86 -44.60 -9.39 -6.69
C ARG A 86 -44.92 -9.73 -8.16
N GLY A 87 -44.60 -10.93 -8.63
CA GLY A 87 -44.80 -11.35 -10.02
C GLY A 87 -43.93 -10.58 -11.02
N LEU A 88 -42.77 -10.09 -10.59
CA LEU A 88 -41.87 -9.25 -11.38
C LEU A 88 -40.70 -10.03 -12.01
N ASP A 89 -40.75 -11.37 -12.05
CA ASP A 89 -39.64 -12.21 -12.53
C ASP A 89 -39.24 -11.93 -13.99
N GLY A 90 -40.20 -11.49 -14.82
CA GLY A 90 -39.95 -11.07 -16.20
C GLY A 90 -39.48 -9.62 -16.35
N ASP A 91 -39.65 -8.82 -15.31
CA ASP A 91 -39.48 -7.36 -15.35
C ASP A 91 -38.25 -6.86 -14.59
N VAL A 92 -37.83 -7.57 -13.54
CA VAL A 92 -36.72 -7.18 -12.67
C VAL A 92 -35.86 -8.38 -12.30
N CYS A 93 -34.55 -8.20 -12.32
CA CYS A 93 -33.59 -9.19 -11.83
C CYS A 93 -32.59 -8.58 -10.83
N VAL A 94 -31.91 -9.45 -10.09
CA VAL A 94 -30.75 -9.06 -9.28
C VAL A 94 -29.54 -8.92 -10.19
N ALA A 95 -29.10 -7.69 -10.42
CA ALA A 95 -27.99 -7.34 -11.31
C ALA A 95 -26.63 -7.36 -10.62
N CYS A 96 -26.56 -7.01 -9.34
CA CYS A 96 -25.31 -7.04 -8.58
C CYS A 96 -25.53 -7.59 -7.18
N ASP A 97 -24.68 -8.54 -6.77
CA ASP A 97 -24.44 -8.90 -5.37
C ASP A 97 -23.20 -8.11 -4.89
N ASN A 98 -23.44 -6.95 -4.26
CA ASN A 98 -22.36 -6.03 -3.88
C ASN A 98 -21.77 -6.37 -2.51
N ALA A 99 -22.57 -6.89 -1.59
CA ALA A 99 -22.18 -7.28 -0.23
C ALA A 99 -23.33 -8.14 0.38
N PRO A 100 -23.11 -8.82 1.52
CA PRO A 100 -24.11 -9.71 2.12
C PRO A 100 -25.52 -9.11 2.27
N GLU A 101 -25.62 -7.81 2.54
CA GLU A 101 -26.88 -7.07 2.66
C GLU A 101 -26.95 -5.87 1.70
N SER A 102 -26.34 -5.98 0.53
CA SER A 102 -26.38 -4.93 -0.49
C SER A 102 -26.43 -5.51 -1.89
N VAL A 103 -27.55 -5.31 -2.56
CA VAL A 103 -27.74 -5.73 -3.95
C VAL A 103 -28.12 -4.55 -4.84
N THR A 104 -27.95 -4.71 -6.14
CA THR A 104 -28.53 -3.82 -7.15
C THR A 104 -29.55 -4.58 -7.95
N LEU A 105 -30.77 -4.05 -8.03
CA LEU A 105 -31.85 -4.56 -8.88
C LEU A 105 -31.86 -3.80 -10.21
N SER A 106 -32.22 -4.48 -11.29
CA SER A 106 -32.18 -3.93 -12.65
C SER A 106 -33.36 -4.47 -13.46
N GLY A 107 -34.03 -3.61 -14.20
CA GLY A 107 -35.23 -4.01 -14.93
C GLY A 107 -36.06 -2.86 -15.49
N SER A 108 -37.34 -3.12 -15.71
CA SER A 108 -38.31 -2.13 -16.17
C SER A 108 -38.45 -0.98 -15.16
N PRO A 109 -38.72 0.26 -15.62
CA PRO A 109 -38.92 1.40 -14.72
C PRO A 109 -40.04 1.17 -13.71
N ASP A 110 -41.16 0.58 -14.14
CA ASP A 110 -42.33 0.33 -13.32
C ASP A 110 -42.07 -0.76 -12.27
N GLY A 111 -41.40 -1.85 -12.67
CA GLY A 111 -41.01 -2.91 -11.74
C GLY A 111 -40.03 -2.41 -10.66
N ILE A 112 -39.06 -1.58 -11.05
CA ILE A 112 -38.12 -0.96 -10.12
C ILE A 112 -38.83 0.02 -9.17
N GLU A 113 -39.80 0.79 -9.66
CA GLU A 113 -40.58 1.71 -8.83
C GLU A 113 -41.44 0.96 -7.82
N ALA A 114 -42.13 -0.10 -8.24
CA ALA A 114 -42.92 -0.97 -7.37
C ALA A 114 -42.07 -1.57 -6.24
N LEU A 115 -40.86 -2.04 -6.55
CA LEU A 115 -39.93 -2.55 -5.53
C LEU A 115 -39.43 -1.42 -4.63
N SER A 116 -39.08 -0.26 -5.18
CA SER A 116 -38.66 0.92 -4.40
C SER A 116 -39.68 1.29 -3.32
N LEU A 117 -40.97 1.36 -3.67
CA LEU A 117 -42.06 1.62 -2.73
C LEU A 117 -42.15 0.55 -1.63
N GLU A 118 -41.92 -0.72 -1.98
CA GLU A 118 -41.92 -1.82 -1.02
C GLU A 118 -40.72 -1.77 -0.06
N PHE A 119 -39.52 -1.43 -0.56
CA PHE A 119 -38.34 -1.20 0.29
C PHE A 119 -38.58 -0.02 1.25
N GLN A 120 -39.16 1.08 0.76
CA GLN A 120 -39.52 2.23 1.59
C GLN A 120 -40.55 1.86 2.66
N ARG A 121 -41.59 1.09 2.29
CA ARG A 121 -42.61 0.59 3.23
C ARG A 121 -41.99 -0.28 4.33
N LYS A 122 -41.00 -1.10 3.98
CA LYS A 122 -40.22 -1.91 4.94
C LYS A 122 -39.13 -1.14 5.69
N LYS A 123 -38.98 0.17 5.44
CA LYS A 123 -37.91 1.03 5.99
C LYS A 123 -36.50 0.49 5.72
N LEU A 124 -36.33 -0.20 4.59
CA LEU A 124 -35.03 -0.69 4.13
C LEU A 124 -34.38 0.34 3.23
N PHE A 125 -33.05 0.37 3.19
CA PHE A 125 -32.31 1.25 2.29
C PHE A 125 -32.67 0.95 0.84
N CYS A 126 -33.05 1.98 0.09
CA CYS A 126 -33.15 1.91 -1.36
C CYS A 126 -32.77 3.25 -1.99
N ARG A 127 -32.02 3.22 -3.09
CA ARG A 127 -31.63 4.42 -3.85
C ARG A 127 -31.60 4.12 -5.33
N LYS A 128 -32.39 4.88 -6.11
CA LYS A 128 -32.39 4.80 -7.57
C LYS A 128 -31.02 5.23 -8.11
N LEU A 129 -30.50 4.50 -9.09
CA LEU A 129 -29.19 4.77 -9.68
C LEU A 129 -29.34 5.56 -10.98
N GLU A 130 -28.47 6.55 -11.18
CA GLU A 130 -28.42 7.34 -12.40
C GLU A 130 -27.71 6.58 -13.52
N THR A 131 -28.45 5.77 -14.27
CA THR A 131 -27.91 4.90 -15.33
C THR A 131 -28.28 5.37 -16.74
N GLY A 132 -28.78 6.60 -16.89
CA GLY A 132 -29.23 7.13 -18.18
C GLY A 132 -30.44 6.37 -18.75
N GLY A 133 -31.26 5.79 -17.87
CA GLY A 133 -32.43 5.00 -18.27
C GLY A 133 -32.07 3.62 -18.82
N LYS A 134 -30.98 3.01 -18.35
CA LYS A 134 -30.52 1.67 -18.79
C LYS A 134 -30.50 0.69 -17.62
N ALA A 135 -30.95 -0.52 -17.88
CA ALA A 135 -30.96 -1.64 -16.92
C ALA A 135 -29.79 -2.59 -17.22
N TYR A 136 -28.58 -2.24 -16.78
CA TYR A 136 -27.40 -3.09 -16.98
C TYR A 136 -27.53 -4.43 -16.26
N HIS A 137 -26.85 -5.48 -16.76
CA HIS A 137 -26.84 -6.83 -16.16
C HIS A 137 -28.25 -7.44 -16.03
N SER A 138 -29.06 -7.22 -17.06
CA SER A 138 -30.45 -7.69 -17.13
C SER A 138 -30.74 -8.29 -18.49
N TYR A 139 -31.93 -8.91 -18.62
CA TYR A 139 -32.45 -9.41 -19.88
C TYR A 139 -32.48 -8.33 -20.99
N MET A 140 -32.67 -7.06 -20.64
CA MET A 140 -32.67 -5.95 -21.61
C MET A 140 -31.32 -5.77 -22.32
N MET A 141 -30.20 -6.12 -21.67
CA MET A 141 -28.88 -6.02 -22.29
C MET A 141 -28.64 -7.12 -23.34
N LYS A 142 -29.38 -8.24 -23.27
CA LYS A 142 -29.26 -9.34 -24.25
C LYS A 142 -29.70 -8.93 -25.65
N GLU A 143 -30.57 -7.92 -25.77
CA GLU A 143 -30.99 -7.35 -27.06
C GLU A 143 -29.81 -6.73 -27.83
N ILE A 144 -28.85 -6.13 -27.12
CA ILE A 144 -27.74 -5.39 -27.74
C ILE A 144 -26.38 -6.11 -27.62
N GLY A 145 -26.27 -7.11 -26.73
CA GLY A 145 -25.03 -7.84 -26.48
C GLY A 145 -24.38 -8.46 -27.72
N PRO A 146 -25.11 -9.13 -28.64
CA PRO A 146 -24.52 -9.64 -29.89
C PRO A 146 -23.94 -8.53 -30.78
N TYR A 147 -24.60 -7.37 -30.83
CA TYR A 147 -24.12 -6.24 -31.60
C TYR A 147 -22.85 -5.64 -30.96
N TYR A 148 -22.82 -5.53 -29.64
CA TYR A 148 -21.63 -5.11 -28.90
C TYR A 148 -20.45 -6.06 -29.13
N GLU A 149 -20.66 -7.38 -29.02
CA GLU A 149 -19.65 -8.42 -29.30
C GLU A 149 -19.08 -8.24 -30.71
N LYS A 150 -19.95 -8.12 -31.72
CA LYS A 150 -19.55 -7.90 -33.11
C LYS A 150 -18.69 -6.64 -33.30
N LEU A 151 -18.98 -5.56 -32.57
CA LEU A 151 -18.24 -4.31 -32.66
C LEU A 151 -16.82 -4.41 -32.07
N ILE A 152 -16.63 -5.17 -30.97
CA ILE A 152 -15.34 -5.25 -30.29
C ILE A 152 -14.43 -6.35 -30.83
N THR A 153 -15.00 -7.43 -31.41
CA THR A 153 -14.23 -8.58 -31.93
C THR A 153 -13.06 -8.20 -32.85
N PRO A 154 -13.17 -7.25 -33.79
CA PRO A 154 -12.05 -6.90 -34.67
C PRO A 154 -10.83 -6.32 -33.93
N TYR A 155 -11.02 -5.79 -32.72
CA TYR A 155 -10.00 -5.09 -31.95
C TYR A 155 -9.36 -5.95 -30.86
N LEU A 156 -9.95 -7.10 -30.51
CA LEU A 156 -9.51 -7.96 -29.41
C LEU A 156 -8.79 -9.24 -29.91
N ASN A 157 -8.17 -9.18 -31.09
CA ASN A 157 -7.42 -10.30 -31.64
C ASN A 157 -5.97 -10.28 -31.14
N HIS A 158 -5.70 -11.04 -30.07
CA HIS A 158 -4.39 -11.14 -29.42
C HIS A 158 -3.30 -11.78 -30.32
N GLU A 159 -3.66 -12.45 -31.42
CA GLU A 159 -2.68 -12.96 -32.39
C GLU A 159 -2.02 -11.84 -33.21
N LYS A 160 -2.73 -10.71 -33.41
CA LYS A 160 -2.25 -9.58 -34.21
C LYS A 160 -1.59 -8.48 -33.38
N ASN A 161 -2.02 -8.33 -32.12
CA ASN A 161 -1.47 -7.36 -31.17
C ASN A 161 -1.08 -8.12 -29.89
N PRO A 162 0.14 -8.68 -29.81
CA PRO A 162 0.59 -9.28 -28.56
C PRO A 162 0.54 -8.19 -27.49
N VAL A 163 -0.21 -8.45 -26.42
CA VAL A 163 -0.18 -7.58 -25.25
C VAL A 163 1.26 -7.57 -24.78
N GLN A 164 1.97 -6.46 -25.01
CA GLN A 164 3.29 -6.24 -24.43
C GLN A 164 3.10 -6.12 -22.92
N SER A 165 3.04 -7.28 -22.29
CA SER A 165 3.08 -7.43 -20.85
C SER A 165 4.46 -6.95 -20.41
N SER A 166 4.57 -5.65 -20.18
CA SER A 166 5.63 -5.04 -19.39
C SER A 166 5.51 -5.38 -17.89
N LEU A 167 4.72 -6.42 -17.58
CA LEU A 167 4.58 -7.04 -16.28
C LEU A 167 5.30 -8.39 -16.36
N ASP A 168 6.37 -8.52 -15.59
CA ASP A 168 7.24 -9.70 -15.52
C ASP A 168 6.55 -10.91 -14.85
N LEU A 169 5.37 -10.70 -14.25
CA LEU A 169 4.56 -11.72 -13.59
C LEU A 169 3.09 -11.63 -14.03
N PRO A 170 2.40 -12.75 -14.26
CA PRO A 170 0.98 -12.76 -14.55
C PRO A 170 0.21 -12.28 -13.32
N THR A 171 -0.55 -11.20 -13.47
CA THR A 171 -1.47 -10.71 -12.43
C THR A 171 -2.78 -11.46 -12.54
N GLN A 172 -3.27 -12.00 -11.42
CA GLN A 172 -4.52 -12.75 -11.41
C GLN A 172 -5.73 -11.81 -11.37
N MET A 173 -6.62 -11.91 -12.37
CA MET A 173 -7.89 -11.19 -12.35
C MET A 173 -9.01 -12.11 -11.86
N PHE A 174 -9.59 -11.78 -10.71
CA PHE A 174 -10.80 -12.42 -10.20
C PHE A 174 -12.01 -11.74 -10.87
N SER A 175 -12.65 -12.45 -11.80
CA SER A 175 -13.88 -11.99 -12.44
C SER A 175 -14.98 -11.84 -11.39
N SER A 176 -15.76 -10.75 -11.48
CA SER A 176 -17.03 -10.63 -10.77
C SER A 176 -18.21 -11.01 -11.67
N MET A 177 -18.01 -11.21 -12.97
CA MET A 177 -19.03 -11.73 -13.87
C MET A 177 -19.25 -13.23 -13.63
N SER A 178 -20.51 -13.64 -13.47
CA SER A 178 -20.91 -15.04 -13.43
C SER A 178 -22.16 -15.28 -14.28
N ARG A 179 -22.13 -16.31 -15.13
CA ARG A 179 -23.29 -16.73 -15.93
C ARG A 179 -24.37 -17.41 -15.08
N ASN A 180 -23.95 -18.19 -14.08
CA ASN A 180 -24.83 -19.05 -13.29
C ASN A 180 -24.91 -18.65 -11.81
N GLY A 181 -24.12 -17.66 -11.38
CA GLY A 181 -24.05 -17.17 -10.00
C GLY A 181 -22.99 -17.85 -9.13
N GLU A 182 -22.42 -18.97 -9.58
CA GLU A 182 -21.43 -19.75 -8.81
C GLU A 182 -20.08 -19.93 -9.55
N ASP A 183 -20.05 -19.68 -10.87
CA ASP A 183 -18.86 -19.84 -11.70
C ASP A 183 -17.97 -18.60 -11.67
N LEU A 184 -17.32 -18.34 -10.53
CA LEU A 184 -16.31 -17.29 -10.43
C LEU A 184 -14.99 -17.78 -11.03
N ILE A 185 -14.66 -17.27 -12.21
CA ILE A 185 -13.44 -17.64 -12.94
C ILE A 185 -12.31 -16.64 -12.72
N CYS A 186 -11.08 -17.15 -12.74
CA CYS A 186 -9.91 -16.29 -12.96
C CYS A 186 -9.65 -16.21 -14.45
N LEU A 187 -9.59 -14.99 -14.99
CA LEU A 187 -9.36 -14.81 -16.43
C LEU A 187 -7.92 -15.15 -16.79
N THR A 188 -7.76 -15.87 -17.89
CA THR A 188 -6.47 -16.19 -18.49
C THR A 188 -6.32 -15.47 -19.83
N ARG A 189 -5.11 -15.45 -20.39
CA ARG A 189 -4.86 -14.87 -21.73
C ARG A 189 -5.59 -15.60 -22.86
N ASP A 190 -5.96 -16.85 -22.65
CA ASP A 190 -6.70 -17.67 -23.63
C ASP A 190 -8.21 -17.40 -23.61
N THR A 191 -8.68 -16.53 -22.71
CA THR A 191 -10.09 -16.17 -22.63
C THR A 191 -10.52 -15.46 -23.91
N ASN A 192 -11.63 -15.88 -24.51
CA ASN A 192 -12.27 -15.12 -25.57
C ASN A 192 -12.83 -13.80 -25.00
N MET A 193 -12.01 -12.75 -25.04
CA MET A 193 -12.32 -11.45 -24.43
C MET A 193 -13.55 -10.79 -25.06
N ALA A 194 -13.79 -10.95 -26.36
CA ALA A 194 -14.98 -10.39 -27.01
C ALA A 194 -16.26 -11.00 -26.45
N ARG A 195 -16.30 -12.33 -26.33
CA ARG A 195 -17.44 -13.01 -25.71
C ARG A 195 -17.57 -12.66 -24.23
N TYR A 196 -16.46 -12.60 -23.52
CA TYR A 196 -16.43 -12.22 -22.10
C TYR A 196 -17.07 -10.86 -21.86
N TRP A 197 -16.75 -9.84 -22.66
CA TRP A 197 -17.31 -8.51 -22.46
C TRP A 197 -18.81 -8.43 -22.72
N ARG A 198 -19.32 -9.21 -23.68
CA ARG A 198 -20.76 -9.40 -23.83
C ARG A 198 -21.36 -10.03 -22.58
N ASP A 199 -20.76 -11.12 -22.09
CA ASP A 199 -21.26 -11.78 -20.88
C ASP A 199 -21.23 -10.84 -19.65
N ASN A 200 -20.19 -10.00 -19.51
CA ASN A 200 -20.09 -8.97 -18.46
C ASN A 200 -21.14 -7.85 -18.61
N LEU A 201 -21.69 -7.63 -19.80
CA LEU A 201 -22.78 -6.68 -20.02
C LEU A 201 -24.15 -7.28 -19.68
N GLU A 202 -24.33 -8.58 -19.95
CA GLU A 202 -25.61 -9.28 -19.86
C GLU A 202 -25.86 -9.93 -18.50
N ASN A 203 -24.83 -10.43 -17.82
CA ASN A 203 -24.96 -11.30 -16.66
C ASN A 203 -24.69 -10.58 -15.33
N PRO A 204 -25.21 -11.11 -14.20
CA PRO A 204 -25.04 -10.48 -12.89
C PRO A 204 -23.58 -10.35 -12.43
N VAL A 205 -23.33 -9.29 -11.66
CA VAL A 205 -22.06 -8.98 -11.00
C VAL A 205 -22.06 -9.59 -9.59
N GLN A 206 -21.26 -10.63 -9.37
CA GLN A 206 -21.05 -11.33 -8.10
C GLN A 206 -19.85 -10.74 -7.34
N PHE A 207 -19.88 -9.44 -7.05
CA PHE A 207 -18.75 -8.73 -6.43
C PHE A 207 -18.44 -9.22 -5.01
N ASN A 208 -19.48 -9.54 -4.24
CA ASN A 208 -19.36 -10.18 -2.91
C ASN A 208 -18.53 -11.47 -2.97
N GLY A 209 -18.87 -12.38 -3.87
CA GLY A 209 -18.12 -13.62 -4.07
C GLY A 209 -16.71 -13.39 -4.59
N ALA A 210 -16.50 -12.46 -5.52
CA ALA A 210 -15.17 -12.18 -6.08
C ALA A 210 -14.20 -11.63 -5.02
N ILE A 211 -14.65 -10.69 -4.17
CA ILE A 211 -13.84 -10.19 -3.04
C ILE A 211 -13.66 -11.27 -1.97
N GLY A 212 -14.67 -12.11 -1.72
CA GLY A 212 -14.55 -13.26 -0.81
C GLY A 212 -13.47 -14.24 -1.25
N ASN A 213 -13.42 -14.56 -2.54
CA ASN A 213 -12.37 -15.42 -3.14
C ASN A 213 -10.98 -14.79 -3.01
N LEU A 214 -10.86 -13.49 -3.30
CA LEU A 214 -9.62 -12.74 -3.09
C LEU A 214 -9.18 -12.78 -1.61
N ALA A 215 -10.08 -12.53 -0.66
CA ALA A 215 -9.76 -12.55 0.76
C ALA A 215 -9.34 -13.95 1.25
N GLY A 216 -9.88 -15.00 0.62
CA GLY A 216 -9.49 -16.39 0.86
C GLY A 216 -8.08 -16.72 0.36
N SER A 217 -7.64 -16.12 -0.76
CA SER A 217 -6.37 -16.49 -1.43
C SER A 217 -5.11 -15.91 -0.78
N GLY A 218 -5.21 -14.88 0.06
CA GLY A 218 -4.04 -14.27 0.70
C GLY A 218 -4.32 -12.95 1.41
N ASP A 219 -3.25 -12.30 1.86
CA ASP A 219 -3.28 -10.96 2.46
C ASP A 219 -3.03 -9.91 1.37
N TYR A 220 -3.88 -8.88 1.33
CA TYR A 220 -3.82 -7.84 0.31
C TYR A 220 -4.03 -6.44 0.91
N HIS A 221 -3.26 -5.46 0.41
CA HIS A 221 -3.63 -4.05 0.52
C HIS A 221 -4.54 -3.71 -0.65
N LEU A 222 -5.81 -3.38 -0.37
CA LEU A 222 -6.81 -3.06 -1.38
C LEU A 222 -6.70 -1.58 -1.78
N ILE A 223 -6.41 -1.33 -3.05
CA ILE A 223 -6.43 0.03 -3.61
C ILE A 223 -7.67 0.16 -4.50
N GLU A 224 -8.59 1.07 -4.19
CA GLU A 224 -9.75 1.31 -5.04
C GLU A 224 -9.41 2.31 -6.15
N ILE A 225 -9.46 1.83 -7.39
CA ILE A 225 -9.14 2.59 -8.61
C ILE A 225 -10.43 3.16 -9.22
N GLY A 226 -10.58 4.48 -9.17
CA GLY A 226 -11.75 5.16 -9.73
C GLY A 226 -11.79 6.64 -9.40
N PRO A 227 -12.75 7.38 -9.97
CA PRO A 227 -12.95 8.81 -9.70
C PRO A 227 -13.45 9.09 -8.28
N HIS A 228 -13.89 8.06 -7.55
CA HIS A 228 -14.33 8.11 -6.16
C HIS A 228 -14.35 6.70 -5.58
N HIS A 229 -14.32 6.58 -4.25
CA HIS A 229 -14.34 5.33 -3.50
C HIS A 229 -15.75 4.79 -3.25
N ALA A 230 -16.46 4.47 -4.33
CA ALA A 230 -17.83 3.98 -4.24
C ALA A 230 -17.95 2.60 -3.56
N MET A 231 -16.91 1.75 -3.62
CA MET A 231 -16.95 0.36 -3.14
C MET A 231 -16.40 0.17 -1.73
N LYS A 232 -15.91 1.22 -1.05
CA LYS A 232 -15.40 1.15 0.34
C LYS A 232 -16.37 0.46 1.28
N GLY A 233 -17.63 0.91 1.32
CA GLY A 233 -18.65 0.37 2.21
C GLY A 233 -18.95 -1.12 1.92
N PRO A 234 -19.28 -1.50 0.67
CA PRO A 234 -19.44 -2.90 0.29
C PRO A 234 -18.24 -3.78 0.63
N ILE A 235 -17.02 -3.37 0.29
CA ILE A 235 -15.78 -4.14 0.56
C ILE A 235 -15.63 -4.39 2.06
N GLN A 236 -15.80 -3.37 2.90
CA GLN A 236 -15.69 -3.52 4.35
C GLN A 236 -16.70 -4.53 4.91
N LYS A 237 -17.95 -4.52 4.40
CA LYS A 237 -18.98 -5.49 4.80
C LYS A 237 -18.65 -6.92 4.36
N ILE A 238 -18.14 -7.09 3.15
CA ILE A 238 -17.72 -8.40 2.64
C ILE A 238 -16.60 -8.96 3.51
N LEU A 239 -15.53 -8.19 3.75
CA LEU A 239 -14.39 -8.62 4.55
C LEU A 239 -14.77 -8.96 5.99
N ALA A 240 -15.70 -8.21 6.59
CA ALA A 240 -16.24 -8.53 7.91
C ALA A 240 -16.99 -9.87 7.93
N SER A 241 -17.70 -10.22 6.85
CA SER A 241 -18.48 -11.47 6.76
C SER A 241 -17.62 -12.72 6.54
N VAL A 242 -16.45 -12.59 5.91
CA VAL A 242 -15.53 -13.70 5.64
C VAL A 242 -14.75 -14.13 6.91
N GLY A 243 -15.00 -13.48 8.06
CA GLY A 243 -14.38 -13.86 9.33
C GLY A 243 -12.89 -13.51 9.40
N SER A 244 -12.44 -12.53 8.61
CA SER A 244 -11.05 -12.09 8.53
C SER A 244 -10.54 -11.37 9.78
N ASN A 245 -11.13 -11.56 10.96
CA ASN A 245 -10.75 -10.88 12.21
C ASN A 245 -9.27 -11.08 12.62
N LYS A 246 -8.52 -11.96 11.95
CA LYS A 246 -7.06 -12.12 12.11
C LYS A 246 -6.21 -11.54 10.96
N ARG A 247 -6.79 -11.24 9.80
CA ARG A 247 -6.08 -10.71 8.61
C ARG A 247 -6.44 -9.24 8.42
N SER A 248 -5.42 -8.38 8.39
CA SER A 248 -5.62 -6.96 8.08
C SER A 248 -5.67 -6.78 6.58
N PHE A 249 -6.75 -6.17 6.08
CA PHE A 249 -6.87 -5.72 4.69
C PHE A 249 -6.86 -4.18 4.69
N PRO A 250 -5.68 -3.53 4.68
CA PRO A 250 -5.61 -2.10 4.48
C PRO A 250 -6.36 -1.70 3.22
N TYR A 251 -7.14 -0.63 3.32
CA TYR A 251 -7.93 -0.12 2.21
C TYR A 251 -7.56 1.34 1.95
N SER A 252 -7.19 1.65 0.71
CA SER A 252 -6.78 2.99 0.30
C SER A 252 -7.47 3.42 -0.99
N PRO A 253 -8.22 4.54 -1.00
CA PRO A 253 -8.81 5.06 -2.22
C PRO A 253 -7.78 5.84 -3.06
N SER A 254 -7.92 5.81 -4.39
CA SER A 254 -7.13 6.64 -5.32
C SER A 254 -7.61 8.09 -5.37
N LEU A 255 -8.88 8.31 -5.74
CA LEU A 255 -9.50 9.63 -5.81
C LEU A 255 -10.71 9.75 -4.87
N ILE A 256 -10.98 10.98 -4.46
CA ILE A 256 -12.14 11.34 -3.64
C ILE A 256 -12.88 12.46 -4.36
N ARG A 257 -14.22 12.33 -4.46
CA ARG A 257 -15.07 13.31 -5.12
C ARG A 257 -14.97 14.63 -4.37
N ASN A 258 -14.86 15.74 -5.11
CA ASN A 258 -14.74 17.09 -4.57
C ASN A 258 -13.45 17.34 -3.76
N GLU A 259 -12.42 16.49 -3.93
CA GLU A 259 -11.07 16.75 -3.42
C GLU A 259 -10.10 16.92 -4.59
N ASP A 260 -8.98 17.62 -4.34
CA ASP A 260 -7.89 17.76 -5.30
C ASP A 260 -7.23 16.39 -5.57
N SER A 261 -7.20 16.00 -6.85
CA SER A 261 -6.70 14.69 -7.27
C SER A 261 -5.21 14.49 -7.00
N ASN A 262 -4.39 15.56 -7.05
CA ASN A 262 -2.97 15.48 -6.75
C ASN A 262 -2.75 15.23 -5.26
N VAL A 263 -3.55 15.89 -4.41
CA VAL A 263 -3.54 15.68 -2.96
C VAL A 263 -3.98 14.26 -2.61
N THR A 264 -5.09 13.75 -3.16
CA THR A 264 -5.57 12.39 -2.84
C THR A 264 -4.59 11.31 -3.29
N MET A 265 -3.98 11.47 -4.47
CA MET A 265 -2.97 10.54 -4.97
C MET A 265 -1.70 10.57 -4.10
N LYS A 266 -1.25 11.73 -3.62
CA LYS A 266 -0.11 11.81 -2.67
C LYS A 266 -0.45 11.26 -1.28
N LYS A 267 -1.69 11.42 -0.81
CA LYS A 267 -2.19 10.72 0.39
C LYS A 267 -2.13 9.21 0.20
N LEU A 268 -2.51 8.70 -0.97
CA LEU A 268 -2.37 7.27 -1.31
C LEU A 268 -0.92 6.82 -1.24
N ALA A 269 0.03 7.57 -1.83
CA ALA A 269 1.45 7.26 -1.72
C ALA A 269 1.92 7.21 -0.25
N GLY A 270 1.52 8.19 0.58
CA GLY A 270 1.83 8.20 2.01
C GLY A 270 1.26 6.99 2.76
N MET A 271 0.00 6.61 2.47
CA MET A 271 -0.60 5.41 3.07
C MET A 271 0.14 4.14 2.64
N LEU A 272 0.51 4.01 1.37
CA LEU A 272 1.28 2.86 0.89
C LEU A 272 2.66 2.79 1.57
N PHE A 273 3.34 3.92 1.72
CA PHE A 273 4.61 4.00 2.46
C PHE A 273 4.47 3.56 3.92
N CYS A 274 3.46 4.05 4.64
CA CYS A 274 3.20 3.66 6.03
C CYS A 274 2.91 2.17 6.18
N HIS A 275 2.40 1.51 5.14
CA HIS A 275 2.17 0.07 5.11
C HIS A 275 3.37 -0.72 4.53
N GLY A 276 4.53 -0.08 4.37
CA GLY A 276 5.80 -0.74 3.99
C GLY A 276 5.96 -1.01 2.48
N HIS A 277 5.12 -0.43 1.62
CA HIS A 277 5.28 -0.58 0.17
C HIS A 277 6.51 0.19 -0.33
N LYS A 278 7.24 -0.42 -1.28
CA LYS A 278 8.34 0.25 -1.98
C LYS A 278 7.77 1.20 -3.03
N LEU A 279 8.13 2.47 -2.95
CA LEU A 279 7.66 3.53 -3.82
C LEU A 279 8.84 4.25 -4.48
N ASP A 280 8.65 4.64 -5.73
CA ASP A 280 9.57 5.53 -6.43
C ASP A 280 9.24 7.01 -6.08
N TRP A 281 9.98 7.55 -5.11
CA TRP A 281 9.81 8.94 -4.66
C TRP A 281 10.24 9.97 -5.70
N MET A 282 11.10 9.62 -6.66
CA MET A 282 11.49 10.54 -7.73
C MET A 282 10.32 10.71 -8.71
N GLU A 283 9.65 9.62 -9.07
CA GLU A 283 8.45 9.65 -9.91
C GLU A 283 7.27 10.33 -9.21
N ILE A 284 7.02 10.03 -7.92
CA ILE A 284 5.95 10.66 -7.13
C ILE A 284 6.10 12.19 -7.09
N ASN A 285 7.32 12.66 -6.89
CA ASN A 285 7.61 14.09 -6.82
C ASN A 285 7.86 14.73 -8.20
N SER A 286 7.73 13.97 -9.29
CA SER A 286 7.98 14.43 -10.68
C SER A 286 9.39 14.99 -10.88
N LEU A 287 10.39 14.40 -10.20
CA LEU A 287 11.79 14.84 -10.17
C LEU A 287 12.71 14.07 -11.13
N ALA A 288 12.20 13.08 -11.85
CA ALA A 288 12.96 12.25 -12.78
C ALA A 288 13.67 13.06 -13.91
N GLY A 289 13.28 14.32 -14.13
CA GLY A 289 13.86 15.23 -15.11
C GLY A 289 15.04 16.09 -14.64
N GLY A 290 15.64 15.81 -13.48
CA GLY A 290 16.91 16.44 -13.09
C GLY A 290 16.82 17.83 -12.45
N SER A 291 15.67 18.17 -11.83
CA SER A 291 15.64 19.33 -10.94
C SER A 291 16.65 19.14 -9.81
N ALA A 292 17.60 20.06 -9.66
CA ALA A 292 18.62 20.01 -8.62
C ALA A 292 17.96 20.07 -7.24
N LEU A 293 17.79 18.91 -6.60
CA LEU A 293 17.35 18.84 -5.22
C LEU A 293 18.39 19.49 -4.34
N ARG A 294 17.97 20.44 -3.51
CA ARG A 294 18.83 21.02 -2.48
C ARG A 294 18.62 20.23 -1.18
N PRO A 295 19.67 19.62 -0.60
CA PRO A 295 19.52 18.92 0.66
C PRO A 295 19.12 19.92 1.75
N ARG A 296 18.01 19.61 2.44
CA ARG A 296 17.61 20.26 3.69
C ARG A 296 18.47 19.65 4.80
N HIS A 297 19.39 20.44 5.35
CA HIS A 297 20.31 20.03 6.42
C HIS A 297 19.83 20.46 7.80
N ASP A 298 18.73 21.23 7.86
CA ASP A 298 18.14 21.83 9.05
C ASP A 298 16.94 21.04 9.60
N LEU A 299 16.76 19.79 9.16
CA LEU A 299 15.70 18.93 9.68
C LEU A 299 16.08 18.40 11.07
N PRO A 300 15.12 18.33 12.02
CA PRO A 300 15.36 17.71 13.31
C PRO A 300 15.90 16.28 13.13
N PRO A 301 16.96 15.89 13.84
CA PRO A 301 17.45 14.51 13.80
C PRO A 301 16.40 13.56 14.37
N TYR A 302 16.55 12.26 14.08
CA TYR A 302 15.69 11.24 14.66
C TYR A 302 15.70 11.33 16.20
N PRO A 303 14.53 11.53 16.85
CA PRO A 303 14.45 11.65 18.30
C PRO A 303 14.52 10.24 18.91
N TRP A 304 15.71 9.83 19.33
CA TRP A 304 15.87 8.60 20.09
C TRP A 304 15.14 8.70 21.43
N ASP A 305 14.34 7.70 21.75
CA ASP A 305 13.67 7.59 23.05
C ASP A 305 14.57 6.82 24.04
N TYR A 306 14.92 7.46 25.15
CA TYR A 306 15.73 6.91 26.22
C TYR A 306 14.93 6.99 27.54
N PRO A 307 13.87 6.20 27.71
CA PRO A 307 12.92 6.35 28.82
C PRO A 307 13.57 6.14 30.20
N THR A 308 14.65 5.36 30.24
CA THR A 308 15.44 5.09 31.46
C THR A 308 16.71 5.94 31.53
N GLY A 309 16.85 6.96 30.69
CA GLY A 309 18.10 7.69 30.47
C GLY A 309 19.06 6.96 29.52
N ILE A 310 20.22 7.57 29.28
CA ILE A 310 21.27 6.99 28.44
C ILE A 310 21.75 5.69 29.09
N LEU A 311 21.58 4.56 28.40
CA LEU A 311 22.06 3.23 28.83
C LEU A 311 23.59 3.12 28.68
N TRP A 312 24.31 4.06 29.26
CA TRP A 312 25.75 4.13 29.24
C TRP A 312 26.29 3.99 30.66
N HIS A 313 26.78 2.80 30.97
CA HIS A 313 27.54 2.55 32.18
C HIS A 313 29.02 2.76 31.87
N GLU A 314 29.51 3.97 32.13
CA GLU A 314 30.93 4.26 31.97
C GLU A 314 31.76 3.44 32.97
N PRO A 315 32.71 2.61 32.51
CA PRO A 315 33.62 1.92 33.42
C PRO A 315 34.45 2.94 34.20
N ARG A 316 34.71 2.66 35.48
CA ARG A 316 35.52 3.53 36.35
C ARG A 316 36.88 3.89 35.72
N ALA A 317 37.54 2.96 35.02
CA ALA A 317 38.79 3.23 34.31
C ALA A 317 38.66 4.35 33.26
N SER A 318 37.52 4.40 32.54
CA SER A 318 37.24 5.47 31.56
C SER A 318 36.99 6.80 32.27
N VAL A 319 36.21 6.80 33.35
CA VAL A 319 35.97 7.99 34.18
C VAL A 319 37.29 8.57 34.68
N GLU A 320 38.14 7.73 35.27
CA GLU A 320 39.43 8.15 35.84
C GLU A 320 40.42 8.59 34.76
N LEU A 321 40.38 8.01 33.55
CA LEU A 321 41.19 8.44 32.42
C LEU A 321 40.80 9.82 31.92
N ARG A 322 39.50 10.08 31.73
CA ARG A 322 39.00 11.39 31.25
C ARG A 322 39.17 12.50 32.29
N ASN A 323 39.09 12.14 33.58
CA ASN A 323 39.16 13.08 34.70
C ASN A 323 40.49 12.98 35.48
N ARG A 324 41.60 12.60 34.82
CA ARG A 324 42.92 12.54 35.49
C ARG A 324 43.28 13.90 36.07
N LYS A 325 43.57 13.94 37.36
CA LYS A 325 43.97 15.15 38.07
C LYS A 325 45.38 15.62 37.69
N TYR A 326 46.31 14.68 37.54
CA TYR A 326 47.71 14.96 37.20
C TYR A 326 48.04 14.37 35.83
N VAL A 327 48.84 15.12 35.06
CA VAL A 327 49.45 14.62 33.82
C VAL A 327 50.49 13.56 34.13
N ARG A 328 50.99 12.86 33.09
CA ARG A 328 52.10 11.93 33.25
C ARG A 328 53.33 12.69 33.80
N HIS A 329 53.76 12.33 35.00
CA HIS A 329 54.98 12.85 35.60
C HIS A 329 56.20 12.15 34.97
N GLU A 330 57.30 12.88 34.76
CA GLU A 330 58.50 12.39 34.06
C GLU A 330 59.04 11.08 34.68
N LEU A 331 59.24 11.07 36.00
CA LEU A 331 59.77 9.91 36.74
C LEU A 331 58.68 8.95 37.24
N LEU A 332 57.59 9.49 37.77
CA LEU A 332 56.55 8.70 38.45
C LEU A 332 55.57 8.06 37.44
N GLY A 333 55.38 8.68 36.28
CA GLY A 333 54.44 8.23 35.26
C GLY A 333 53.01 8.69 35.53
N SER A 334 52.04 7.87 35.14
CA SER A 334 50.61 8.14 35.37
C SER A 334 50.05 7.17 36.40
N GLN A 335 49.14 7.66 37.23
CA GLN A 335 48.42 6.81 38.16
C GLN A 335 47.67 5.71 37.39
N GLN A 336 47.72 4.47 37.90
CA GLN A 336 47.00 3.34 37.34
C GLN A 336 45.49 3.53 37.51
N LEU A 337 44.76 3.26 36.43
CA LEU A 337 43.31 3.36 36.39
C LEU A 337 42.63 2.17 37.10
N ALA A 338 41.41 2.39 37.58
CA ALA A 338 40.56 1.46 38.30
C ALA A 338 41.21 0.86 39.57
N GLY A 339 41.96 1.66 40.32
CA GLY A 339 42.56 1.24 41.60
C GLY A 339 41.52 0.97 42.69
N ASN A 340 41.88 0.22 43.73
CA ASN A 340 40.97 -0.10 44.84
C ASN A 340 40.69 1.09 45.78
N GLY A 341 41.42 2.22 45.63
CA GLY A 341 41.28 3.43 46.45
C GLY A 341 42.01 3.36 47.80
N ILE A 342 42.64 2.24 48.10
CA ILE A 342 43.45 1.99 49.31
C ILE A 342 44.92 2.02 48.93
N ASP A 343 45.26 1.23 47.91
CA ASP A 343 46.59 1.15 47.32
C ASP A 343 46.66 2.03 46.09
N TRP A 344 47.75 2.77 45.99
CA TRP A 344 48.01 3.69 44.89
C TRP A 344 49.23 3.20 44.13
N SER A 345 49.03 2.98 42.83
CA SER A 345 50.09 2.57 41.92
C SER A 345 50.20 3.56 40.77
N TRP A 346 51.43 3.76 40.32
CA TRP A 346 51.74 4.53 39.13
C TRP A 346 52.47 3.61 38.15
N ARG A 347 52.22 3.84 36.86
CA ARG A 347 52.89 3.13 35.78
C ARG A 347 53.70 4.12 34.99
N ASN A 348 54.99 3.83 34.87
CA ASN A 348 55.89 4.52 33.96
C ASN A 348 56.77 3.51 33.22
N ILE A 349 57.14 3.86 32.00
CA ILE A 349 58.20 3.17 31.26
C ILE A 349 59.25 4.23 31.00
N LEU A 350 60.34 4.17 31.76
CA LEU A 350 61.43 5.14 31.64
C LEU A 350 62.24 4.84 30.38
N ARG A 351 62.32 5.82 29.49
CA ARG A 351 63.14 5.78 28.27
C ARG A 351 64.19 6.88 28.35
N LEU A 352 65.43 6.55 27.98
CA LEU A 352 66.54 7.50 28.06
C LEU A 352 66.37 8.72 27.13
N ASP A 353 65.55 8.60 26.09
CA ASP A 353 65.22 9.74 25.21
C ASP A 353 64.20 10.69 25.84
N GLU A 354 63.37 10.20 26.76
CA GLU A 354 62.36 10.99 27.46
C GLU A 354 62.89 11.59 28.76
N VAL A 355 63.91 10.97 29.37
CA VAL A 355 64.53 11.40 30.63
C VAL A 355 66.06 11.46 30.44
N PRO A 356 66.59 12.41 29.63
CA PRO A 356 67.98 12.36 29.16
C PRO A 356 69.02 12.45 30.28
N TRP A 357 68.72 13.13 31.37
CA TRP A 357 69.62 13.31 32.51
C TRP A 357 69.94 11.98 33.23
N LEU A 358 69.11 10.94 33.07
CA LEU A 358 69.43 9.61 33.61
C LEU A 358 70.71 9.03 33.00
N ARG A 359 71.10 9.48 31.80
CA ARG A 359 72.35 9.04 31.14
C ARG A 359 73.60 9.41 31.94
N ASP A 360 73.53 10.41 32.80
CA ASP A 360 74.66 10.89 33.59
C ASP A 360 74.90 10.07 34.85
N HIS A 361 73.88 9.35 35.35
CA HIS A 361 74.01 8.48 36.51
C HIS A 361 74.51 7.08 36.10
N LYS A 362 75.84 6.91 36.06
CA LYS A 362 76.51 5.67 35.70
C LYS A 362 77.22 5.01 36.87
N VAL A 363 77.00 3.72 37.04
CA VAL A 363 77.74 2.87 37.98
C VAL A 363 78.46 1.81 37.15
N GLU A 364 79.79 1.76 37.25
CA GLU A 364 80.65 0.86 36.46
C GLU A 364 80.39 0.92 34.94
N GLY A 365 80.06 2.12 34.43
CA GLY A 365 79.79 2.36 33.00
C GLY A 365 78.38 2.01 32.53
N GLN A 366 77.54 1.37 33.35
CA GLN A 366 76.13 1.14 33.05
C GLN A 366 75.26 2.27 33.58
N ILE A 367 74.24 2.66 32.81
CA ILE A 367 73.22 3.61 33.27
C ILE A 367 72.31 2.87 34.24
N VAL A 368 72.33 3.28 35.51
CA VAL A 368 71.54 2.68 36.58
C VAL A 368 70.60 3.74 37.11
N PHE A 369 69.34 3.39 37.38
CA PHE A 369 68.41 4.37 37.95
C PHE A 369 68.90 4.80 39.35
N PRO A 370 69.01 6.11 39.63
CA PRO A 370 69.59 6.59 40.88
C PRO A 370 68.72 6.20 42.08
N ALA A 371 69.36 5.83 43.19
CA ALA A 371 68.64 5.53 44.44
C ALA A 371 67.81 6.73 44.92
N ALA A 372 68.33 7.94 44.76
CA ALA A 372 67.62 9.19 45.02
C ALA A 372 66.36 9.37 44.14
N GLY A 373 66.34 8.76 42.94
CA GLY A 373 65.18 8.75 42.05
C GLY A 373 63.99 8.01 42.67
N TYR A 374 64.22 6.91 43.38
CA TYR A 374 63.13 6.21 44.08
C TYR A 374 62.52 7.07 45.20
N LEU A 375 63.37 7.82 45.93
CA LEU A 375 62.92 8.76 46.95
C LEU A 375 62.11 9.90 46.32
N ALA A 376 62.57 10.48 45.21
CA ALA A 376 61.85 11.51 44.46
C ALA A 376 60.48 11.00 43.96
N MET A 377 60.42 9.79 43.41
CA MET A 377 59.15 9.15 43.02
C MET A 377 58.19 8.99 44.20
N SER A 378 58.72 8.64 45.37
CA SER A 378 57.90 8.42 46.58
C SER A 378 57.37 9.73 47.15
N ILE A 379 58.19 10.79 47.14
CA ILE A 379 57.78 12.14 47.54
C ILE A 379 56.70 12.67 46.60
N GLU A 380 56.89 12.54 45.29
CA GLU A 380 55.91 12.99 44.30
C GLU A 380 54.59 12.20 44.40
N ALA A 381 54.67 10.88 44.64
CA ALA A 381 53.48 10.07 44.87
C ALA A 381 52.68 10.57 46.09
N ILE A 382 53.36 10.84 47.22
CA ILE A 382 52.71 11.40 48.42
C ILE A 382 52.16 12.81 48.14
N SER A 383 52.88 13.62 47.38
CA SER A 383 52.45 14.97 46.96
C SER A 383 51.12 14.92 46.21
N GLN A 384 51.03 14.04 45.20
CA GLN A 384 49.81 13.82 44.41
C GLN A 384 48.64 13.35 45.28
N LEU A 385 48.88 12.45 46.24
CA LEU A 385 47.86 11.93 47.16
C LEU A 385 47.36 12.97 48.17
N LYS A 386 48.25 13.79 48.71
CA LYS A 386 47.90 14.84 49.68
C LYS A 386 47.38 16.11 49.02
N GLY A 387 47.50 16.22 47.70
CA GLY A 387 47.08 17.41 46.96
C GLY A 387 48.01 18.60 47.18
N PHE A 388 49.27 18.34 47.53
CA PHE A 388 50.28 19.39 47.52
C PHE A 388 50.57 19.71 46.05
N ASN A 389 50.30 20.96 45.64
CA ASN A 389 50.74 21.44 44.33
C ASN A 389 52.24 21.73 44.46
N GLY A 390 53.06 20.84 43.92
CA GLY A 390 54.49 21.09 43.69
C GLY A 390 54.71 22.10 42.59
#